data_AF-A0A929DSP6-F1
#
_entry.id   AF-A0A929DSP6-F1
#
_cell.length_a   1.000
_cell.length_b   1.000
_cell.length_c   1.000
_cell.angle_alpha   90.00
_cell.angle_beta   90.00
_cell.angle_gamma   90.00
#
_symmetry.space_group_name_H-M   'P 1'
#
loop_
_entity.id
_entity.type
_entity.pdbx_description
1 polymer ?
#
loop_
_entity_poly.entity_id
_entity_poly.type
_entity_poly.pdbx_seq_one_letter_code
_entity_poly.pdbx_strand_id
1 'polypeptide(L)'
;MSSNNSNIGGSHTQISPDLRRRVEKLRNIGHFGGTISQHRALLTLPMRPGDLISAIIMAIVLFLIYLFALEYVFVAWSWILEWCTNLFNMKIEQGSFGFETGIIKVYTPYLKLGAATPTNMEWSVSVIITVITLIISFFLSERFIPVAYLLRALVFIQTISIIFFLFFSNYFPYSLASYHAVMMLAGLIFVGLVPLVYGLIYYIFDERLTKKIWLTTLTMFHLLLLIPLQYFAHAYLIHKFSLMYMPILFLMFGLMIDVFVLIAFYSWGMSWEGAHPPHVKQQTKKSKVEEFAQATNKQSKKQEVTPDIAT
;
A
#
# COMPACT_ATOMS: atom_id res chain seq x y z
N MET A 1 -62.41 -37.29 -6.55
CA MET A 1 -61.36 -36.25 -6.67
C MET A 1 -60.01 -36.95 -6.63
N SER A 2 -59.43 -37.20 -7.80
CA SER A 2 -58.14 -37.90 -7.96
C SER A 2 -57.13 -36.88 -8.48
N SER A 3 -56.18 -36.47 -7.64
CA SER A 3 -55.12 -35.52 -8.01
C SER A 3 -53.97 -36.28 -8.67
N ASN A 4 -53.83 -36.08 -9.97
CA ASN A 4 -52.83 -36.70 -10.82
C ASN A 4 -51.47 -36.00 -10.59
N ASN A 5 -50.54 -36.69 -9.94
CA ASN A 5 -49.21 -36.18 -9.61
C ASN A 5 -48.25 -36.53 -10.77
N SER A 6 -48.12 -35.63 -11.74
CA SER A 6 -47.20 -35.80 -12.88
C SER A 6 -45.77 -35.56 -12.41
N ASN A 7 -45.07 -36.67 -12.13
CA ASN A 7 -43.62 -36.75 -12.03
C ASN A 7 -42.99 -36.26 -13.35
N ILE A 8 -42.58 -34.99 -13.39
CA ILE A 8 -41.66 -34.50 -14.42
C ILE A 8 -40.28 -35.00 -14.02
N GLY A 9 -40.00 -36.24 -14.41
CA GLY A 9 -38.65 -36.81 -14.38
C GLY A 9 -37.79 -36.02 -15.35
N GLY A 10 -37.12 -34.99 -14.83
CA GLY A 10 -36.10 -34.25 -15.56
C GLY A 10 -35.01 -35.24 -15.96
N SER A 11 -35.01 -35.63 -17.24
CA SER A 11 -33.91 -36.36 -17.84
C SER A 11 -32.66 -35.50 -17.70
N HIS A 12 -31.82 -35.81 -16.72
CA HIS A 12 -30.44 -35.34 -16.69
C HIS A 12 -29.78 -35.93 -17.94
N THR A 13 -29.87 -35.19 -19.05
CA THR A 13 -29.19 -35.49 -20.30
C THR A 13 -27.72 -35.57 -19.95
N GLN A 14 -27.20 -36.79 -19.80
CA GLN A 14 -25.80 -37.01 -19.50
C GLN A 14 -25.01 -36.49 -20.70
N ILE A 15 -24.52 -35.26 -20.57
CA ILE A 15 -23.66 -34.65 -21.56
C ILE A 15 -22.47 -35.57 -21.73
N SER A 16 -22.30 -36.11 -22.94
CA SER A 16 -21.22 -37.04 -23.21
C SER A 16 -19.87 -36.39 -22.87
N PRO A 17 -18.92 -37.14 -22.26
CA PRO A 17 -17.62 -36.60 -21.86
C PRO A 17 -16.87 -35.95 -23.03
N ASP A 18 -17.10 -36.39 -24.26
CA ASP A 18 -16.53 -35.79 -25.47
C ASP A 18 -17.11 -34.41 -25.80
N LEU A 19 -18.41 -34.20 -25.58
CA LEU A 19 -19.04 -32.90 -25.79
C LEU A 19 -18.51 -31.88 -24.77
N ARG A 20 -18.33 -32.29 -23.50
CA ARG A 20 -17.68 -31.47 -22.47
C ARG A 20 -16.27 -31.05 -22.87
N ARG A 21 -15.44 -31.99 -23.33
CA ARG A 21 -14.07 -31.70 -23.80
C ARG A 21 -14.05 -30.75 -24.99
N ARG A 22 -14.98 -30.89 -25.94
CA ARG A 22 -15.10 -29.99 -27.10
C ARG A 22 -15.52 -28.57 -26.69
N VAL A 23 -16.48 -28.45 -25.78
CA VAL A 23 -16.94 -27.14 -25.28
C VAL A 23 -15.83 -26.44 -24.49
N GLU A 24 -15.08 -27.14 -23.64
CA GLU A 24 -13.92 -26.57 -22.94
C GLU A 24 -12.84 -26.08 -23.91
N LYS A 25 -12.60 -26.82 -25.00
CA LYS A 25 -11.65 -26.42 -26.03
C LYS A 25 -12.12 -25.16 -26.77
N LEU A 26 -13.40 -25.08 -27.10
CA LEU A 26 -14.00 -23.91 -27.75
C LEU A 26 -14.06 -22.68 -26.83
N ARG A 27 -14.22 -22.86 -25.52
CA ARG A 27 -14.23 -21.77 -24.52
C ARG A 27 -12.92 -20.98 -24.50
N ASN A 28 -11.82 -21.62 -24.86
CA ASN A 28 -10.48 -21.03 -24.87
C ASN A 28 -10.05 -20.55 -26.26
N ILE A 29 -10.93 -20.59 -27.27
CA ILE A 29 -10.65 -20.12 -28.63
C ILE A 29 -11.43 -18.83 -28.87
N GLY A 30 -10.71 -17.74 -29.17
CA GLY A 30 -11.30 -16.47 -29.53
C GLY A 30 -11.91 -16.50 -30.92
N HIS A 31 -12.74 -15.50 -31.21
CA HIS A 31 -13.47 -15.38 -32.48
C HIS A 31 -12.56 -15.40 -33.74
N PHE A 32 -11.28 -15.06 -33.60
CA PHE A 32 -10.27 -15.12 -34.68
C PHE A 32 -9.43 -16.41 -34.68
N GLY A 33 -9.83 -17.45 -33.95
CA GLY A 33 -9.09 -18.72 -33.88
C GLY A 33 -7.84 -18.69 -33.00
N GLY A 34 -7.50 -17.54 -32.41
CA GLY A 34 -6.42 -17.42 -31.42
C GLY A 34 -6.83 -18.02 -30.07
N THR A 35 -5.89 -18.63 -29.35
CA THR A 35 -6.14 -19.08 -27.98
C THR A 35 -6.27 -17.87 -27.06
N ILE A 36 -7.44 -17.73 -26.42
CA ILE A 36 -7.60 -16.76 -25.34
C ILE A 36 -6.83 -17.31 -24.15
N SER A 37 -5.60 -16.82 -23.97
CA SER A 37 -4.87 -17.04 -22.73
C SER A 37 -5.73 -16.55 -21.59
N GLN A 38 -5.97 -17.40 -20.59
CA GLN A 38 -6.75 -17.06 -19.42
C GLN A 38 -6.14 -15.79 -18.81
N HIS A 39 -6.92 -14.70 -18.76
CA HIS A 39 -6.43 -13.42 -18.25
C HIS A 39 -5.85 -13.65 -16.86
N ARG A 40 -4.63 -13.13 -16.60
CA ARG A 40 -3.85 -13.40 -15.38
C ARG A 40 -4.62 -13.16 -14.08
N ALA A 41 -5.66 -12.32 -14.14
CA ALA A 41 -6.59 -12.01 -13.05
C ALA A 41 -7.58 -13.14 -12.68
N LEU A 42 -7.80 -14.13 -13.56
CA LEU A 42 -8.71 -15.28 -13.35
C LEU A 42 -7.98 -16.57 -12.96
N LEU A 43 -6.66 -16.52 -12.82
CA LEU A 43 -5.89 -17.63 -12.27
C LEU A 43 -6.09 -17.66 -10.76
N THR A 44 -7.00 -18.53 -10.31
CA THR A 44 -7.14 -18.86 -8.90
C THR A 44 -5.86 -19.55 -8.44
N LEU A 45 -5.12 -18.91 -7.53
CA LEU A 45 -4.04 -19.61 -6.84
C LEU A 45 -4.67 -20.68 -5.93
N PRO A 46 -4.27 -21.95 -6.03
CA PRO A 46 -4.72 -22.97 -5.10
C PRO A 46 -4.14 -22.65 -3.72
N MET A 47 -4.93 -22.03 -2.85
CA MET A 47 -4.54 -21.76 -1.47
C MET A 47 -4.55 -23.07 -0.69
N ARG A 48 -3.39 -23.49 -0.17
CA ARG A 48 -3.35 -24.61 0.79
C ARG A 48 -3.66 -24.05 2.18
N PRO A 49 -4.46 -24.76 3.01
CA PRO A 49 -4.71 -24.33 4.39
C PRO A 49 -3.43 -24.09 5.20
N GLY A 50 -2.36 -24.83 4.90
CA GLY A 50 -1.04 -24.64 5.51
C GLY A 50 -0.42 -23.26 5.23
N ASP A 51 -0.66 -22.67 4.05
CA ASP A 51 -0.13 -21.35 3.70
C ASP A 51 -0.83 -20.26 4.53
N LEU A 52 -2.14 -20.41 4.76
CA LEU A 52 -2.91 -19.50 5.59
C LEU A 52 -2.48 -19.57 7.07
N ILE A 53 -2.29 -20.78 7.60
CA ILE A 53 -1.80 -20.97 8.98
C ILE A 53 -0.40 -20.35 9.12
N SER A 54 0.49 -20.60 8.17
CA SER A 54 1.83 -20.01 8.15
C SER A 54 1.78 -18.48 8.11
N ALA A 55 0.90 -17.90 7.28
CA ALA A 55 0.69 -16.46 7.20
C ALA A 55 0.23 -15.86 8.53
N ILE A 56 -0.77 -16.48 9.17
CA ILE A 56 -1.30 -16.02 10.47
C ILE A 56 -0.22 -16.10 11.55
N ILE A 57 0.47 -17.24 11.67
CA ILE A 57 1.53 -17.43 12.67
C ILE A 57 2.62 -16.38 12.49
N MET A 58 3.06 -16.13 11.25
CA MET A 58 4.11 -15.16 10.98
C MET A 58 3.67 -13.72 11.32
N ALA A 59 2.45 -13.34 10.96
CA ALA A 59 1.91 -12.02 11.29
C ALA A 59 1.86 -11.81 12.81
N ILE A 60 1.39 -12.81 13.56
CA ILE A 60 1.32 -12.78 15.02
C ILE A 60 2.73 -12.72 15.62
N VAL A 61 3.66 -13.56 15.17
CA VAL A 61 5.04 -13.59 15.71
C VAL A 61 5.73 -12.25 15.50
N LEU A 62 5.66 -11.66 14.29
CA LEU A 62 6.27 -10.35 14.03
C LEU A 62 5.59 -9.22 14.82
N PHE A 63 4.26 -9.28 14.97
CA PHE A 63 3.53 -8.34 15.80
C PHE A 63 3.94 -8.44 17.28
N LEU A 64 4.08 -9.65 17.82
CA LEU A 64 4.54 -9.86 19.20
C LEU A 64 5.98 -9.38 19.40
N ILE A 65 6.88 -9.67 18.45
CA ILE A 65 8.25 -9.14 18.46
C ILE A 65 8.23 -7.61 18.52
N TYR A 66 7.36 -6.98 17.72
CA TYR A 66 7.18 -5.54 17.76
C TYR A 66 6.69 -5.03 19.13
N LEU A 67 5.71 -5.70 19.74
CA LEU A 67 5.24 -5.36 21.09
C LEU A 67 6.36 -5.42 22.13
N PHE A 68 7.21 -6.45 22.07
CA PHE A 68 8.39 -6.55 22.95
C PHE A 68 9.45 -5.49 22.64
N ALA A 69 9.50 -4.99 21.40
CA ALA A 69 10.43 -3.95 20.99
C ALA A 69 9.94 -2.51 21.27
N LEU A 70 8.71 -2.31 21.76
CA LEU A 70 8.10 -0.99 21.94
C LEU A 70 8.92 -0.05 22.81
N GLU A 71 9.51 -0.55 23.91
CA GLU A 71 10.34 0.28 24.79
C GLU A 71 11.55 0.86 24.05
N TYR A 72 12.23 0.05 23.23
CA TYR A 72 13.34 0.50 22.40
C TYR A 72 12.88 1.50 21.33
N VAL A 73 11.69 1.31 20.78
CA VAL A 73 11.08 2.26 19.83
C VAL A 73 10.87 3.61 20.49
N PHE A 74 10.36 3.66 21.73
CA PHE A 74 10.14 4.93 22.43
C PHE A 74 11.44 5.66 22.74
N VAL A 75 12.47 4.94 23.18
CA VAL A 75 13.80 5.52 23.42
C VAL A 75 14.37 6.06 22.12
N ALA A 76 14.29 5.30 21.02
CA ALA A 76 14.75 5.74 19.71
C ALA A 76 14.01 6.98 19.22
N TRP A 77 12.68 7.01 19.37
CA TRP A 77 11.87 8.18 18.99
C TRP A 77 12.17 9.41 19.83
N SER A 78 12.34 9.27 21.14
CA SER A 78 12.74 10.39 22.00
C SER A 78 14.10 10.93 21.59
N TRP A 79 15.07 10.06 21.28
CA TRP A 79 16.38 10.46 20.78
C TRP A 79 16.31 11.18 19.43
N ILE A 80 15.51 10.69 18.48
CA ILE A 80 15.31 11.35 17.17
C ILE A 80 14.68 12.73 17.35
N LEU A 81 13.65 12.84 18.20
CA LEU A 81 12.99 14.11 18.49
C LEU A 81 13.97 15.10 19.16
N GLU A 82 14.75 14.63 20.14
CA GLU A 82 15.78 15.44 20.79
C GLU A 82 16.80 15.95 19.77
N TRP A 83 17.32 15.04 18.94
CA TRP A 83 18.25 15.37 17.87
C TRP A 83 17.68 16.43 16.92
N CYS A 84 16.42 16.28 16.50
CA CYS A 84 15.74 17.26 15.68
C CYS A 84 15.53 18.60 16.39
N THR A 85 15.12 18.62 17.66
CA THR A 85 14.97 19.87 18.42
C THR A 85 16.29 20.62 18.56
N ASN A 86 17.39 19.90 18.79
CA ASN A 86 18.74 20.46 18.86
C ASN A 86 19.18 21.02 17.49
N LEU A 87 18.93 20.27 16.41
CA LEU A 87 19.29 20.69 15.04
C LEU A 87 18.58 21.98 14.62
N PHE A 88 17.32 22.16 15.01
CA PHE A 88 16.52 23.35 14.70
C PHE A 88 16.57 24.42 15.81
N ASN A 89 17.43 24.25 16.82
CA ASN A 89 17.62 25.15 17.97
C ASN A 89 16.30 25.53 18.68
N MET A 90 15.42 24.54 18.85
CA MET A 90 14.14 24.73 19.53
C MET A 90 14.24 24.29 20.99
N LYS A 91 14.04 25.23 21.92
CA LYS A 91 13.96 24.92 23.36
C LYS A 91 12.57 24.39 23.69
N ILE A 92 12.34 23.11 23.38
CA ILE A 92 11.04 22.45 23.58
C ILE A 92 11.17 21.38 24.66
N GLU A 93 10.21 21.38 25.59
CA GLU A 93 10.10 20.31 26.57
C GLU A 93 9.49 19.06 25.93
N GLN A 94 10.11 17.90 26.17
CA GLN A 94 9.53 16.61 25.82
C GLN A 94 8.56 16.18 26.92
N GLY A 95 7.39 15.70 26.51
CA GLY A 95 6.44 15.02 27.37
C GLY A 95 6.36 13.54 27.04
N SER A 96 5.85 12.76 27.98
CA SER A 96 5.43 11.38 27.73
C SER A 96 3.92 11.30 27.82
N PHE A 97 3.27 10.85 26.76
CA PHE A 97 1.84 10.59 26.76
C PHE A 97 1.62 9.10 27.00
N GLY A 98 1.03 8.78 28.15
CA GLY A 98 0.81 7.41 28.60
C GLY A 98 -0.65 6.99 28.42
N PHE A 99 -0.90 5.84 27.79
CA PHE A 99 -2.17 5.13 27.95
C PHE A 99 -1.91 3.88 28.78
N GLU A 100 -2.59 3.76 29.92
CA GLU A 100 -2.50 2.60 30.81
C GLU A 100 -3.76 1.75 30.65
N THR A 101 -3.64 0.57 30.05
CA THR A 101 -4.76 -0.40 29.95
C THR A 101 -4.63 -1.52 30.96
N GLY A 102 -4.23 -1.24 32.20
CA GLY A 102 -4.06 -2.22 33.30
C GLY A 102 -2.99 -3.32 33.10
N ILE A 103 -2.71 -3.73 31.85
CA ILE A 103 -1.82 -4.81 31.43
C ILE A 103 -0.62 -4.23 30.66
N ILE A 104 -0.83 -3.14 29.91
CA ILE A 104 0.21 -2.50 29.08
C ILE A 104 0.23 -1.01 29.41
N LYS A 105 1.43 -0.51 29.69
CA LYS A 105 1.70 0.93 29.83
C LYS A 105 2.46 1.36 28.58
N VAL A 106 1.81 2.15 27.74
CA VAL A 106 2.39 2.65 26.48
C VAL A 106 2.71 4.12 26.67
N TYR A 107 3.99 4.49 26.64
CA TYR A 107 4.44 5.88 26.73
C TYR A 107 5.01 6.33 25.39
N THR A 108 4.31 7.26 24.73
CA THR A 108 4.81 7.83 23.47
C THR A 108 5.44 9.20 23.74
N PRO A 109 6.69 9.44 23.29
CA PRO A 109 7.31 10.75 23.42
C PRO A 109 6.57 11.74 22.51
N TYR A 110 6.29 12.92 23.04
CA TYR A 110 5.70 14.01 22.28
C TYR A 110 6.31 15.34 22.68
N LEU A 111 6.19 16.33 21.81
CA LEU A 111 6.70 17.66 22.05
C LEU A 111 5.63 18.51 22.74
N LYS A 112 5.97 19.18 23.83
CA LYS A 112 5.12 20.19 24.49
C LYS A 112 5.39 21.55 23.87
N LEU A 113 4.68 21.85 22.79
CA LEU A 113 4.76 23.14 22.12
C LEU A 113 3.38 23.78 21.96
N GLY A 114 3.36 25.11 22.08
CA GLY A 114 2.22 25.94 21.72
C GLY A 114 2.29 26.34 20.25
N ALA A 115 1.13 26.62 19.67
CA ALA A 115 1.02 27.35 18.42
C ALA A 115 -0.06 28.41 18.55
N ALA A 116 0.18 29.55 17.92
CA ALA A 116 -0.74 30.67 17.93
C ALA A 116 -1.88 30.46 16.91
N THR A 117 -3.01 31.12 17.18
CA THR A 117 -4.03 31.36 16.16
C THR A 117 -3.45 32.24 15.05
N PRO A 118 -3.93 32.11 13.80
CA PRO A 118 -3.35 32.83 12.67
C PRO A 118 -3.49 34.33 12.84
N THR A 119 -2.40 35.06 12.59
CA THR A 119 -2.43 36.51 12.46
C THR A 119 -3.08 36.93 11.14
N ASN A 120 -3.52 38.19 11.03
CA ASN A 120 -4.09 38.71 9.78
C ASN A 120 -3.12 38.58 8.59
N MET A 121 -1.82 38.71 8.84
CA MET A 121 -0.77 38.56 7.83
C MET A 121 -0.65 37.11 7.38
N GLU A 122 -0.52 36.16 8.33
CA GLU A 122 -0.44 34.74 8.03
C GLU A 122 -1.67 34.25 7.28
N TRP A 123 -2.87 34.70 7.68
CA TRP A 123 -4.12 34.38 7.03
C TRP A 123 -4.13 34.87 5.58
N SER A 124 -3.76 36.14 5.34
CA SER A 124 -3.71 36.74 4.00
C SER A 124 -2.70 36.04 3.08
N VAL A 125 -1.51 35.75 3.60
CA VAL A 125 -0.47 34.99 2.87
C VAL A 125 -0.99 33.59 2.51
N SER A 126 -1.70 32.93 3.42
CA SER A 126 -2.24 31.59 3.18
C SER A 126 -3.33 31.58 2.12
N VAL A 127 -4.18 32.61 2.07
CA VAL A 127 -5.16 32.81 0.99
C VAL A 127 -4.44 32.95 -0.35
N ILE A 128 -3.42 33.81 -0.42
CA ILE A 128 -2.65 34.05 -1.65
C ILE A 128 -2.01 32.75 -2.13
N ILE A 129 -1.31 32.02 -1.24
CA ILE A 129 -0.69 30.72 -1.57
C ILE A 129 -1.74 29.72 -2.06
N THR A 130 -2.90 29.66 -1.42
CA THR A 130 -3.98 28.74 -1.79
C THR A 130 -4.54 29.06 -3.18
N VAL A 131 -4.76 30.33 -3.50
CA VAL A 131 -5.22 30.79 -4.83
C VAL A 131 -4.17 30.51 -5.89
N ILE A 132 -2.90 30.80 -5.63
CA ILE A 132 -1.80 30.50 -6.56
C ILE A 132 -1.73 28.99 -6.83
N THR A 133 -1.82 28.16 -5.78
CA THR A 133 -1.81 26.70 -5.92
C THR A 133 -2.97 26.19 -6.77
N LEU A 134 -4.16 26.78 -6.60
CA LEU A 134 -5.32 26.46 -7.42
C LEU A 134 -5.10 26.83 -8.88
N ILE A 135 -4.57 28.02 -9.15
CA ILE A 135 -4.26 28.48 -10.51
C ILE A 135 -3.25 27.53 -11.17
N ILE A 136 -2.15 27.19 -10.47
CA ILE A 136 -1.14 26.23 -10.95
C ILE A 136 -1.79 24.89 -11.31
N SER A 137 -2.76 24.42 -10.53
CA SER A 137 -3.44 23.15 -10.79
C SER A 137 -4.23 23.10 -12.12
N PHE A 138 -4.55 24.25 -12.72
CA PHE A 138 -5.20 24.34 -14.03
C PHE A 138 -4.20 24.37 -15.20
N PHE A 139 -2.94 24.72 -14.93
CA PHE A 139 -1.89 24.78 -15.95
C PHE A 139 -1.07 23.48 -16.09
N LEU A 140 -1.37 22.46 -15.28
CA LEU A 140 -0.73 21.14 -15.40
C LEU A 140 -1.19 20.43 -16.68
N SER A 141 -0.26 19.82 -17.40
CA SER A 141 -0.56 19.06 -18.62
C SER A 141 -1.34 17.77 -18.32
N GLU A 142 -2.00 17.21 -19.34
CA GLU A 142 -2.84 16.00 -19.21
C GLU A 142 -2.09 14.79 -18.62
N ARG A 143 -0.76 14.74 -18.78
CA ARG A 143 0.08 13.69 -18.17
C ARG A 143 0.06 13.74 -16.64
N PHE A 144 -0.15 14.91 -16.05
CA PHE A 144 -0.11 15.14 -14.60
C PHE A 144 -1.50 15.32 -13.97
N ILE A 145 -2.55 14.79 -14.61
CA ILE A 145 -3.92 14.82 -14.07
C ILE A 145 -3.99 14.37 -12.59
N PRO A 146 -3.32 13.28 -12.14
CA PRO A 146 -3.38 12.88 -10.73
C PRO A 146 -2.84 13.95 -9.78
N VAL A 147 -1.75 14.63 -10.17
CA VAL A 147 -1.14 15.70 -9.37
C VAL A 147 -2.05 16.93 -9.36
N ALA A 148 -2.68 17.27 -10.48
CA ALA A 148 -3.63 18.37 -10.54
C ALA A 148 -4.80 18.15 -9.57
N TYR A 149 -5.36 16.94 -9.51
CA TYR A 149 -6.42 16.61 -8.55
C TYR A 149 -5.93 16.60 -7.10
N LEU A 150 -4.71 16.14 -6.83
CA LEU A 150 -4.11 16.23 -5.49
C LEU A 150 -3.98 17.69 -5.05
N LEU A 151 -3.48 18.58 -5.90
CA LEU A 151 -3.38 20.02 -5.61
C LEU A 151 -4.75 20.64 -5.33
N ARG A 152 -5.78 20.28 -6.11
CA ARG A 152 -7.15 20.76 -5.88
C ARG A 152 -7.73 20.25 -4.55
N ALA A 153 -7.45 19.01 -4.16
CA ALA A 153 -7.84 18.48 -2.86
C ALA A 153 -7.14 19.22 -1.71
N LEU A 154 -5.84 19.50 -1.85
CA LEU A 154 -5.07 20.30 -0.89
C LEU A 154 -5.64 21.71 -0.74
N VAL A 155 -5.94 22.38 -1.86
CA VAL A 155 -6.60 23.69 -1.89
C VAL A 155 -7.95 23.65 -1.20
N PHE A 156 -8.77 22.62 -1.47
CA PHE A 156 -10.09 22.49 -0.86
C PHE A 156 -10.01 22.37 0.66
N ILE A 157 -9.14 21.49 1.18
CA ILE A 157 -8.92 21.32 2.63
C ILE A 157 -8.39 22.62 3.24
N GLN A 158 -7.41 23.26 2.60
CA GLN A 158 -6.85 24.51 3.10
C GLN A 158 -7.86 25.64 3.10
N THR A 159 -8.71 25.74 2.08
CA THR A 159 -9.78 26.74 1.98
C THR A 159 -10.77 26.58 3.13
N ILE A 160 -11.18 25.35 3.46
CA ILE A 160 -12.04 25.07 4.62
C ILE A 160 -11.36 25.54 5.91
N SER A 161 -10.07 25.25 6.07
CA SER A 161 -9.31 25.70 7.25
C SER A 161 -9.26 27.23 7.36
N ILE A 162 -8.93 27.93 6.27
CA ILE A 162 -8.90 29.39 6.20
C ILE A 162 -10.26 29.99 6.57
N ILE A 163 -11.35 29.45 6.03
CA ILE A 163 -12.72 29.88 6.34
C ILE A 163 -13.04 29.62 7.81
N PHE A 164 -12.69 28.44 8.33
CA PHE A 164 -12.93 28.10 9.73
C PHE A 164 -12.21 29.08 10.67
N PHE A 165 -10.93 29.35 10.45
CA PHE A 165 -10.15 30.26 11.29
C PHE A 165 -10.54 31.73 11.10
N LEU A 166 -11.22 32.10 10.00
CA LEU A 166 -11.81 33.43 9.84
C LEU A 166 -12.99 33.66 10.80
N PHE A 167 -13.84 32.66 10.99
CA PHE A 167 -15.09 32.82 11.75
C PHE A 167 -15.06 32.23 13.18
N PHE A 168 -14.26 31.18 13.40
CA PHE A 168 -14.33 30.33 14.59
C PHE A 168 -12.97 30.04 15.24
N SER A 169 -11.98 30.94 15.08
CA SER A 169 -10.61 30.73 15.62
C SER A 169 -10.56 30.38 17.10
N ASN A 170 -11.44 30.97 17.92
CA ASN A 170 -11.49 30.74 19.38
C ASN A 170 -12.10 29.37 19.78
N TYR A 171 -12.78 28.67 18.86
CA TYR A 171 -13.44 27.40 19.13
C TYR A 171 -12.60 26.19 18.71
N PHE A 172 -11.36 26.39 18.26
CA PHE A 172 -10.51 25.29 17.83
C PHE A 172 -10.11 24.41 19.03
N PRO A 173 -10.54 23.14 19.10
CA PRO A 173 -10.44 22.33 20.32
C PRO A 173 -9.08 21.64 20.48
N TYR A 174 -8.20 21.73 19.48
CA TYR A 174 -6.94 20.99 19.45
C TYR A 174 -5.76 21.90 19.76
N SER A 175 -4.90 21.43 20.66
CA SER A 175 -3.57 22.03 20.88
C SER A 175 -2.52 21.29 20.05
N LEU A 176 -1.44 21.98 19.69
CA LEU A 176 -0.35 21.38 18.93
C LEU A 176 0.31 20.20 19.67
N ALA A 177 0.49 20.33 20.98
CA ALA A 177 0.97 19.24 21.83
C ALA A 177 0.05 18.01 21.78
N SER A 178 -1.27 18.20 21.91
CA SER A 178 -2.24 17.09 21.83
C SER A 178 -2.27 16.44 20.44
N TYR A 179 -2.20 17.25 19.38
CA TYR A 179 -2.12 16.77 18.01
C TYR A 179 -0.87 15.89 17.80
N HIS A 180 0.31 16.38 18.20
CA HIS A 180 1.56 15.64 18.06
C HIS A 180 1.52 14.32 18.84
N ALA A 181 1.03 14.33 20.08
CA ALA A 181 0.89 13.12 20.89
C ALA A 181 -0.01 12.07 20.21
N VAL A 182 -1.18 12.49 19.71
CA VAL A 182 -2.12 11.60 19.02
C VAL A 182 -1.52 11.08 17.71
N MET A 183 -0.84 11.90 16.93
CA MET A 183 -0.20 11.46 15.68
C MET A 183 0.93 10.47 15.91
N MET A 184 1.78 10.70 16.91
CA MET A 184 2.84 9.75 17.27
C MET A 184 2.24 8.40 17.70
N LEU A 185 1.17 8.42 18.50
CA LEU A 185 0.46 7.20 18.90
C LEU A 185 -0.19 6.50 17.69
N ALA A 186 -0.83 7.25 16.79
CA ALA A 186 -1.44 6.70 15.58
C ALA A 186 -0.38 6.04 14.68
N GLY A 187 0.78 6.69 14.51
CA GLY A 187 1.93 6.13 13.79
C GLY A 187 2.43 4.84 14.44
N LEU A 188 2.54 4.79 15.77
CA LEU A 188 2.93 3.59 16.51
C LEU A 188 1.98 2.42 16.23
N ILE A 189 0.67 2.67 16.36
CA ILE A 189 -0.36 1.67 16.06
C ILE A 189 -0.25 1.23 14.59
N PHE A 190 -0.03 2.16 13.67
CA PHE A 190 0.09 1.88 12.25
C PHE A 190 1.28 0.96 11.95
N VAL A 191 2.45 1.18 12.54
CA VAL A 191 3.61 0.27 12.42
C VAL A 191 3.27 -1.13 12.90
N GLY A 192 2.57 -1.24 14.04
CA GLY A 192 2.12 -2.54 14.56
C GLY A 192 1.12 -3.24 13.63
N LEU A 193 0.32 -2.51 12.87
CA LEU A 193 -0.64 -3.10 11.92
C LEU A 193 0.04 -3.66 10.66
N VAL A 194 1.25 -3.23 10.30
CA VAL A 194 1.97 -3.68 9.09
C VAL A 194 2.05 -5.21 8.96
N PRO A 195 2.59 -5.97 9.94
CA PRO A 195 2.66 -7.43 9.85
C PRO A 195 1.29 -8.09 9.72
N LEU A 196 0.24 -7.51 10.32
CA LEU A 196 -1.13 -8.03 10.22
C LEU A 196 -1.71 -7.79 8.82
N VAL A 197 -1.55 -6.59 8.28
CA VAL A 197 -1.99 -6.24 6.92
C VAL A 197 -1.26 -7.09 5.89
N TYR A 198 0.05 -7.22 5.99
CA TYR A 198 0.82 -8.11 5.11
C TYR A 198 0.47 -9.58 5.32
N GLY A 199 0.11 -10.01 6.52
CA GLY A 199 -0.49 -11.31 6.79
C GLY A 199 -1.73 -11.58 5.93
N LEU A 200 -2.59 -10.58 5.78
CA LEU A 200 -3.84 -10.68 5.01
C LEU A 200 -3.62 -10.58 3.50
N ILE A 201 -2.70 -9.73 3.02
CA ILE A 201 -2.61 -9.42 1.58
C ILE A 201 -1.37 -9.98 0.88
N TYR A 202 -0.29 -10.30 1.61
CA TYR A 202 1.00 -10.65 1.02
C TYR A 202 1.49 -12.05 1.42
N TYR A 203 1.30 -12.46 2.68
CA TYR A 203 1.83 -13.74 3.15
C TYR A 203 1.14 -14.97 2.57
N ILE A 204 -0.04 -14.78 1.98
CA ILE A 204 -0.81 -15.82 1.27
C ILE A 204 -0.07 -16.31 0.02
N PHE A 205 0.81 -15.50 -0.57
CA PHE A 205 1.58 -15.93 -1.75
C PHE A 205 2.71 -16.90 -1.38
N ASP A 206 3.00 -17.87 -2.25
CA ASP A 206 4.06 -18.88 -2.07
C ASP A 206 5.48 -18.30 -2.35
N GLU A 207 5.81 -17.23 -1.62
CA GLU A 207 7.16 -16.67 -1.58
C GLU A 207 8.02 -17.32 -0.51
N ARG A 208 9.34 -17.33 -0.75
CA ARG A 208 10.34 -17.70 0.26
C ARG A 208 10.11 -16.90 1.54
N LEU A 209 10.06 -17.60 2.68
CA LEU A 209 9.84 -17.01 4.01
C LEU A 209 10.77 -15.80 4.29
N THR A 210 12.04 -15.90 3.89
CA THR A 210 13.03 -14.83 4.05
C THR A 210 12.59 -13.52 3.38
N LYS A 211 11.99 -13.57 2.19
CA LYS A 211 11.50 -12.38 1.49
C LYS A 211 10.34 -11.73 2.25
N LYS A 212 9.44 -12.54 2.82
CA LYS A 212 8.29 -12.07 3.60
C LYS A 212 8.73 -11.35 4.86
N ILE A 213 9.65 -11.97 5.61
CA ILE A 213 10.23 -11.37 6.82
C ILE A 213 10.99 -10.10 6.44
N TRP A 214 11.88 -10.16 5.45
CA TRP A 214 12.68 -9.01 5.03
C TRP A 214 11.84 -7.81 4.61
N LEU A 215 10.83 -8.01 3.75
CA LEU A 215 9.97 -6.92 3.29
C LEU A 215 9.20 -6.28 4.45
N THR A 216 8.68 -7.10 5.37
CA THR A 216 7.90 -6.62 6.51
C THR A 216 8.78 -5.83 7.47
N THR A 217 9.93 -6.40 7.86
CA THR A 217 10.87 -5.74 8.76
C THR A 217 11.40 -4.45 8.16
N LEU A 218 11.71 -4.42 6.85
CA LEU A 218 12.16 -3.20 6.17
C LEU A 218 11.07 -2.12 6.15
N THR A 219 9.82 -2.51 5.85
CA THR A 219 8.68 -1.57 5.85
C THR A 219 8.48 -0.98 7.25
N MET A 220 8.48 -1.83 8.28
CA MET A 220 8.34 -1.39 9.68
C MET A 220 9.50 -0.50 10.10
N PHE A 221 10.74 -0.86 9.78
CA PHE A 221 11.92 -0.07 10.10
C PHE A 221 11.89 1.31 9.42
N HIS A 222 11.49 1.36 8.15
CA HIS A 222 11.33 2.62 7.44
C HIS A 222 10.29 3.52 8.10
N LEU A 223 9.11 2.98 8.45
CA LEU A 223 8.07 3.74 9.14
C LEU A 223 8.50 4.19 10.54
N LEU A 224 9.22 3.34 11.28
CA LEU A 224 9.78 3.68 12.59
C LEU A 224 10.73 4.88 12.52
N LEU A 225 11.46 5.05 11.43
CA LEU A 225 12.30 6.23 11.20
C LEU A 225 11.49 7.42 10.67
N LEU A 226 10.57 7.18 9.75
CA LEU A 226 9.81 8.23 9.08
C LEU A 226 8.87 8.95 10.04
N ILE A 227 8.11 8.22 10.87
CA ILE A 227 7.07 8.76 11.76
C ILE A 227 7.58 9.89 12.67
N PRO A 228 8.63 9.72 13.50
CA PRO A 228 9.10 10.79 14.37
C PRO A 228 9.61 12.01 13.57
N LEU A 229 10.24 11.79 12.42
CA LEU A 229 10.72 12.87 11.54
C LEU A 229 9.56 13.63 10.88
N GLN A 230 8.54 12.91 10.39
CA GLN A 230 7.35 13.46 9.77
C GLN A 230 6.55 14.31 10.77
N TYR A 231 6.28 13.78 11.96
CA TYR A 231 5.51 14.51 12.95
C TYR A 231 6.31 15.60 13.65
N PHE A 232 7.63 15.50 13.72
CA PHE A 232 8.49 16.64 14.04
C PHE A 232 8.35 17.75 12.99
N ALA A 233 8.39 17.41 11.69
CA ALA A 233 8.20 18.39 10.62
C ALA A 233 6.81 19.05 10.71
N HIS A 234 5.76 18.28 11.04
CA HIS A 234 4.43 18.84 11.29
C HIS A 234 4.44 19.81 12.47
N ALA A 235 5.02 19.41 13.60
CA ALA A 235 5.12 20.25 14.78
C ALA A 235 5.88 21.55 14.48
N TYR A 236 7.00 21.45 13.78
CA TYR A 236 7.81 22.59 13.34
C TYR A 236 7.01 23.56 12.45
N LEU A 237 6.35 23.03 11.41
CA LEU A 237 5.55 23.85 10.49
C LEU A 237 4.39 24.53 11.21
N ILE A 238 3.63 23.81 12.05
CA ILE A 238 2.49 24.41 12.76
C ILE A 238 2.98 25.44 13.79
N HIS A 239 4.10 25.18 14.46
CA HIS A 239 4.70 26.13 15.40
C HIS A 239 5.16 27.43 14.73
N LYS A 240 5.77 27.32 13.54
CA LYS A 240 6.32 28.47 12.81
C LYS A 240 5.27 29.26 12.03
N PHE A 241 4.26 28.59 11.50
CA PHE A 241 3.24 29.22 10.68
C PHE A 241 1.98 29.50 11.50
N SER A 242 1.13 28.48 11.72
CA SER A 242 -0.11 28.63 12.49
C SER A 242 -0.85 27.29 12.59
N LEU A 243 -1.77 27.20 13.57
CA LEU A 243 -2.75 26.13 13.72
C LEU A 243 -3.60 25.86 12.46
N MET A 244 -3.77 26.84 11.56
CA MET A 244 -4.54 26.65 10.33
C MET A 244 -3.96 25.61 9.36
N TYR A 245 -2.68 25.25 9.48
CA TYR A 245 -2.08 24.18 8.67
C TYR A 245 -2.30 22.78 9.26
N MET A 246 -2.85 22.67 10.47
CA MET A 246 -3.08 21.38 11.11
C MET A 246 -4.01 20.46 10.30
N PRO A 247 -5.15 20.91 9.74
CA PRO A 247 -6.05 20.02 9.00
C PRO A 247 -5.43 19.43 7.72
N ILE A 248 -4.69 20.23 6.95
CA ILE A 248 -4.02 19.77 5.73
C ILE A 248 -2.88 18.80 6.07
N LEU A 249 -2.08 19.12 7.09
CA LEU A 249 -1.01 18.23 7.56
C LEU A 249 -1.58 16.93 8.11
N PHE A 250 -2.68 16.98 8.85
CA PHE A 250 -3.35 15.80 9.39
C PHE A 250 -3.88 14.89 8.28
N LEU A 251 -4.68 15.43 7.36
CA LEU A 251 -5.40 14.63 6.37
C LEU A 251 -4.47 14.10 5.26
N MET A 252 -3.56 14.95 4.76
CA MET A 252 -2.81 14.66 3.54
C MET A 252 -1.37 14.25 3.82
N PHE A 253 -0.75 14.83 4.85
CA PHE A 253 0.66 14.56 5.18
C PHE A 253 0.84 13.70 6.43
N GLY A 254 -0.25 13.27 7.07
CA GLY A 254 -0.23 12.37 8.22
C GLY A 254 -0.26 10.92 7.77
N LEU A 255 -1.25 10.17 8.27
CA LEU A 255 -1.38 8.73 8.03
C LEU A 255 -1.49 8.36 6.53
N MET A 256 -1.90 9.29 5.66
CA MET A 256 -1.96 9.05 4.22
C MET A 256 -0.57 8.79 3.60
N ILE A 257 0.47 9.48 4.08
CA ILE A 257 1.86 9.20 3.64
C ILE A 257 2.31 7.83 4.12
N ASP A 258 2.01 7.50 5.39
CA ASP A 258 2.34 6.19 5.97
C ASP A 258 1.70 5.04 5.16
N VAL A 259 0.45 5.23 4.70
CA VAL A 259 -0.25 4.31 3.79
C VAL A 259 0.40 4.24 2.41
N PHE A 260 0.80 5.36 1.81
CA PHE A 260 1.50 5.32 0.52
C PHE A 260 2.85 4.61 0.60
N VAL A 261 3.59 4.77 1.69
CA VAL A 261 4.81 4.02 1.95
C VAL A 261 4.52 2.53 2.03
N LEU A 262 3.49 2.13 2.77
CA LEU A 262 3.06 0.73 2.86
C LEU A 262 2.71 0.15 1.47
N ILE A 263 1.92 0.89 0.68
CA ILE A 263 1.55 0.49 -0.70
C ILE A 263 2.78 0.41 -1.60
N ALA A 264 3.72 1.34 -1.48
CA ALA A 264 4.95 1.36 -2.27
C ALA A 264 5.83 0.13 -1.96
N PHE A 265 6.06 -0.18 -0.68
CA PHE A 265 6.79 -1.38 -0.28
C PHE A 265 6.08 -2.66 -0.68
N TYR A 266 4.75 -2.72 -0.52
CA TYR A 266 3.94 -3.84 -1.00
C TYR A 266 4.13 -4.06 -2.51
N SER A 267 3.97 -2.99 -3.31
CA SER A 267 4.11 -3.05 -4.77
C SER A 267 5.51 -3.49 -5.18
N TRP A 268 6.53 -3.01 -4.46
CA TRP A 268 7.91 -3.41 -4.68
C TRP A 268 8.15 -4.89 -4.34
N GLY A 269 7.61 -5.39 -3.22
CA GLY A 269 7.65 -6.80 -2.86
C GLY A 269 6.99 -7.69 -3.91
N MET A 270 5.83 -7.27 -4.43
CA MET A 270 5.12 -7.96 -5.51
C MET A 270 5.85 -7.95 -6.85
N SER A 271 6.83 -7.05 -7.04
CA SER A 271 7.64 -7.00 -8.27
C SER A 271 8.79 -8.02 -8.30
N TRP A 272 9.09 -8.70 -7.18
CA TRP A 272 10.24 -9.61 -7.09
C TRP A 272 10.04 -10.93 -7.86
N GLU A 273 11.13 -11.42 -8.46
CA GLU A 273 11.16 -12.72 -9.14
C GLU A 273 10.89 -13.86 -8.15
N GLY A 274 9.74 -14.52 -8.31
CA GLY A 274 9.24 -15.54 -7.38
C GLY A 274 7.75 -15.44 -7.20
N ALA A 275 7.21 -14.20 -7.21
CA ALA A 275 5.79 -13.89 -6.93
C ALA A 275 4.82 -14.40 -8.00
N HIS A 276 5.30 -15.24 -8.91
CA HIS A 276 4.58 -15.77 -10.04
C HIS A 276 4.56 -17.29 -9.96
N PRO A 277 3.36 -17.90 -10.04
CA PRO A 277 3.23 -19.34 -9.92
C PRO A 277 4.08 -20.09 -10.97
N PRO A 278 4.59 -21.29 -10.64
CA PRO A 278 5.57 -22.04 -11.43
C PRO A 278 5.14 -22.36 -12.86
N HIS A 279 3.85 -22.27 -13.18
CA HIS A 279 3.30 -22.55 -14.52
C HIS A 279 3.78 -21.55 -15.59
N VAL A 280 4.16 -20.32 -15.21
CA VAL A 280 4.69 -19.32 -16.16
C VAL A 280 6.08 -19.72 -16.66
N LYS A 281 6.91 -20.33 -15.80
CA LYS A 281 8.23 -20.85 -16.21
C LYS A 281 8.10 -22.04 -17.16
N GLN A 282 7.04 -22.83 -17.05
CA GLN A 282 6.79 -23.94 -17.98
C GLN A 282 6.40 -23.43 -19.37
N GLN A 283 5.60 -22.36 -19.50
CA GLN A 283 5.24 -21.80 -20.81
C GLN A 283 6.43 -21.21 -21.56
N THR A 284 7.32 -20.48 -20.89
CA THR A 284 8.55 -19.96 -21.52
C THR A 284 9.47 -21.10 -21.97
N LYS A 285 9.62 -22.14 -21.13
CA LYS A 285 10.41 -23.32 -21.48
C LYS A 285 9.79 -24.10 -22.64
N LYS A 286 8.46 -24.22 -22.69
CA LYS A 286 7.74 -24.88 -23.79
C LYS A 286 7.87 -24.10 -25.09
N SER A 287 7.76 -22.76 -25.07
CA SER A 287 7.96 -21.94 -26.27
C SER A 287 9.39 -22.07 -26.83
N LYS A 288 10.41 -22.08 -25.96
CA LYS A 288 11.79 -22.30 -26.40
C LYS A 288 12.01 -23.69 -26.96
N VAL A 289 11.40 -24.72 -26.38
CA VAL A 289 11.50 -26.10 -26.90
C VAL A 289 10.77 -26.25 -28.24
N GLU A 290 9.61 -25.62 -28.40
CA GLU A 290 8.85 -25.60 -29.67
C GLU A 290 9.60 -24.80 -30.75
N GLU A 291 10.21 -23.67 -30.40
CA GLU A 291 11.05 -22.88 -31.30
C GLU A 291 12.31 -23.66 -31.73
N PHE A 292 12.97 -24.35 -30.80
CA PHE A 292 14.12 -25.19 -31.10
C PHE A 292 13.74 -26.35 -32.03
N ALA A 293 12.62 -27.04 -31.74
CA ALA A 293 12.12 -28.14 -32.56
C ALA A 293 11.75 -27.69 -33.98
N GLN A 294 11.17 -26.49 -34.14
CA GLN A 294 10.90 -25.90 -35.45
C GLN A 294 12.18 -25.56 -36.21
N ALA A 295 13.20 -25.04 -35.52
CA ALA A 295 14.50 -24.74 -36.14
C ALA A 295 15.22 -26.02 -36.62
N THR A 296 15.19 -27.11 -35.84
CA THR A 296 15.83 -28.38 -36.23
C THR A 296 15.13 -29.01 -37.44
N ASN A 297 13.80 -28.97 -37.49
CA ASN A 297 13.03 -29.52 -38.61
C ASN A 297 13.29 -28.72 -39.91
N LYS A 298 13.49 -27.41 -39.81
CA LYS A 298 13.83 -26.55 -40.96
C LYS A 298 15.24 -26.81 -41.51
N GLN A 299 16.19 -27.23 -40.68
CA GLN A 299 17.54 -27.62 -41.13
C GLN A 299 17.56 -28.99 -41.80
N SER A 300 16.87 -29.99 -41.23
CA SER A 300 16.74 -31.33 -41.84
C SER A 300 16.16 -31.26 -43.26
N LYS A 301 15.12 -30.44 -43.45
CA LYS A 301 14.49 -30.25 -44.77
C LYS A 301 15.37 -29.53 -45.80
N LYS A 302 16.44 -28.85 -45.37
CA LYS A 302 17.36 -28.12 -46.25
C LYS A 302 18.52 -28.99 -46.75
N GLN A 303 18.86 -30.06 -46.02
CA GLN A 303 19.91 -31.02 -46.44
C GLN A 303 19.41 -32.04 -47.47
N GLU A 304 18.11 -32.33 -47.50
CA GLU A 304 17.51 -33.29 -48.44
C GLU A 304 17.37 -32.78 -49.88
N VAL A 305 17.72 -31.51 -50.15
CA VAL A 305 17.54 -30.86 -51.47
C VAL A 305 18.89 -30.49 -52.11
N THR A 306 19.93 -31.30 -51.88
CA THR A 306 21.18 -31.19 -52.64
C THR A 306 21.24 -32.35 -53.64
N PRO A 307 20.79 -32.16 -54.89
CA PRO A 307 20.90 -33.21 -55.89
C PRO A 307 22.38 -33.39 -56.26
N ASP A 308 22.83 -34.65 -56.24
CA ASP A 308 24.07 -35.10 -56.86
C ASP A 308 24.06 -34.69 -58.33
N ILE A 309 24.79 -33.62 -58.65
CA ILE A 309 25.21 -33.33 -60.01
C ILE A 309 26.57 -34.02 -60.16
N ALA A 310 26.51 -35.29 -60.54
CA ALA A 310 27.66 -36.03 -61.02
C ALA A 310 27.95 -35.63 -62.48
N THR A 311 29.20 -35.19 -62.71
CA THR A 311 29.88 -35.16 -64.01
C THR A 311 30.90 -36.28 -64.06
#